data_AF-A0A954FS20-F1
#
_entry.id   AF-A0A954FS20-F1
#
_cell.length_a   1.000
_cell.length_b   1.000
_cell.length_c   1.000
_cell.angle_alpha   90.00
_cell.angle_beta   90.00
_cell.angle_gamma   90.00
#
_symmetry.space_group_name_H-M   'P 1'
#
loop_
_entity.id
_entity.type
_entity.pdbx_description
1 polymer ?
#
loop_
_entity_poly.entity_id
_entity_poly.type
_entity_poly.pdbx_seq_one_letter_code
_entity_poly.pdbx_strand_id
1 'polypeptide(L)' 'RRCDIPNEAEYGAYISMTSILGRMATYSGQEIKWADSLASQIRISPVETFHSFTDTPPVVPNADMTYTIPMPGVTKVL' A
#
# COMPACT_ATOMS: atom_id res chain seq x y z
N ARG A 1 31.82 18.96 5.93
CA ARG A 1 30.60 18.53 5.22
C ARG A 1 30.30 19.61 4.19
N ARG A 2 30.19 19.27 2.89
CA ARG A 2 29.71 20.22 1.87
C ARG A 2 28.29 20.63 2.27
N CYS A 3 28.00 21.93 2.21
CA CYS A 3 26.73 22.52 2.62
C CYS A 3 25.66 22.33 1.53
N ASP A 4 25.52 21.09 1.06
CA ASP A 4 24.49 20.71 0.10
C ASP A 4 23.30 20.18 0.90
N ILE A 5 22.12 20.80 0.73
CA ILE A 5 20.89 20.33 1.36
C ILE A 5 20.53 19.00 0.70
N PRO A 6 20.45 17.88 1.43
CA PRO A 6 20.08 16.61 0.83
C PRO A 6 18.64 16.70 0.32
N ASN A 7 18.47 16.68 -1.01
CA ASN A 7 17.16 16.56 -1.64
C ASN A 7 16.85 15.07 -1.85
N GLU A 8 16.34 14.42 -0.81
CA GLU A 8 16.07 12.98 -0.78
C GLU A 8 14.61 12.63 -1.07
N ALA A 9 13.81 13.60 -1.54
CA ALA A 9 12.38 13.42 -1.74
C ALA A 9 12.05 12.24 -2.67
N GLU A 10 12.74 12.15 -3.81
CA GLU A 10 12.57 11.05 -4.77
C GLU A 10 13.02 9.71 -4.19
N TYR A 11 14.17 9.70 -3.50
CA TYR A 11 14.70 8.49 -2.87
C TYR A 11 13.76 7.95 -1.78
N GLY A 12 13.20 8.84 -0.94
CA GLY A 12 12.21 8.49 0.07
C GLY A 12 10.89 7.96 -0.54
N ALA A 13 10.46 8.53 -1.67
CA ALA A 13 9.29 8.03 -2.40
C ALA A 13 9.52 6.60 -2.92
N TYR A 14 10.68 6.30 -3.49
CA TYR A 14 11.00 4.94 -3.96
C TYR A 14 11.17 3.92 -2.85
N ILE A 15 11.75 4.29 -1.70
CA ILE A 15 11.82 3.38 -0.53
C ILE A 15 10.40 3.02 -0.05
N SER A 16 9.52 4.02 0.02
CA SER A 16 8.11 3.80 0.39
C SER A 16 7.41 2.87 -0.61
N MET A 17 7.65 3.10 -1.91
CA MET A 17 7.13 2.24 -2.98
C MET A 17 7.64 0.80 -2.89
N THR A 18 8.89 0.60 -2.44
CA THR A 18 9.47 -0.74 -2.24
C THR A 18 8.72 -1.51 -1.15
N SER A 19 8.32 -0.84 -0.07
CA SER A 19 7.48 -1.45 0.98
C SER A 19 6.10 -1.85 0.44
N ILE A 20 5.52 -1.01 -0.43
CA ILE A 20 4.23 -1.28 -1.08
C ILE A 20 4.34 -2.49 -2.01
N LEU A 21 5.41 -2.58 -2.80
CA LEU A 21 5.68 -3.75 -3.66
C LEU A 21 5.81 -5.03 -2.84
N GLY A 22 6.56 -5.02 -1.73
CA GLY A 22 6.72 -6.18 -0.86
C GLY A 22 5.38 -6.67 -0.30
N ARG A 23 4.50 -5.74 0.09
CA ARG A 23 3.12 -6.08 0.51
C ARG A 23 2.32 -6.72 -0.62
N MET A 24 2.36 -6.16 -1.83
CA MET A 24 1.60 -6.72 -2.96
C MET A 24 2.11 -8.13 -3.31
N ALA A 25 3.42 -8.33 -3.35
CA ALA A 25 4.01 -9.64 -3.62
C ALA A 25 3.62 -10.68 -2.57
N THR A 26 3.73 -10.33 -1.28
CA THR A 26 3.38 -11.25 -0.18
C THR A 26 1.88 -11.61 -0.14
N TYR A 27 1.00 -10.64 -0.39
CA TYR A 27 -0.44 -10.87 -0.31
C TYR A 27 -1.03 -11.53 -1.56
N SER A 28 -0.43 -11.32 -2.74
CA SER A 28 -0.84 -12.05 -3.95
C SER A 28 -0.22 -13.43 -4.07
N GLY A 29 0.97 -13.65 -3.49
CA GLY A 29 1.77 -14.85 -3.76
C GLY A 29 2.26 -14.93 -5.21
N GLN A 30 2.28 -13.80 -5.93
CA GLN A 30 2.68 -13.73 -7.34
C GLN A 30 3.93 -12.86 -7.50
N GLU A 31 4.67 -13.12 -8.58
CA GLU A 31 5.78 -12.26 -8.98
C GLU A 31 5.21 -10.97 -9.60
N ILE A 32 5.55 -9.82 -9.01
CA ILE A 32 5.09 -8.50 -9.45
C ILE A 32 6.28 -7.68 -9.92
N LYS A 33 6.21 -7.15 -11.14
CA LYS A 33 7.24 -6.26 -11.68
C LYS A 33 7.06 -4.85 -11.13
N TRP A 34 8.19 -4.15 -10.97
CA TRP A 34 8.22 -2.77 -10.50
C TRP A 34 7.40 -1.79 -11.37
N ALA A 35 7.39 -1.99 -12.69
CA ALA A 35 6.59 -1.15 -13.59
C ALA A 35 5.08 -1.37 -13.39
N ASP A 36 4.67 -2.62 -13.18
CA ASP A 36 3.27 -2.99 -13.00
C ASP A 36 2.73 -2.46 -11.67
N SER A 37 3.56 -2.47 -10.62
CA SER A 37 3.19 -1.89 -9.33
C SER A 37 3.02 -0.37 -9.39
N LEU A 38 3.88 0.34 -10.12
CA LEU A 38 3.77 1.79 -10.32
C LEU A 38 2.56 2.18 -11.17
N ALA A 39 2.18 1.35 -12.14
CA ALA A 39 1.01 1.56 -12.99
C ALA A 39 -0.32 1.14 -12.34
N SER A 40 -0.29 0.50 -11.17
CA SER A 40 -1.47 0.02 -10.48
C SER A 40 -2.41 1.16 -10.09
N GLN A 41 -3.70 0.97 -10.33
CA GLN A 41 -4.76 1.93 -9.97
C GLN A 41 -5.37 1.61 -8.60
N ILE A 42 -4.90 0.56 -7.93
CA ILE A 42 -5.42 0.14 -6.64
C ILE A 42 -4.96 1.11 -5.55
N ARG A 43 -5.93 1.76 -4.91
CA ARG A 43 -5.67 2.60 -3.74
C ARG A 43 -5.71 1.76 -2.46
N ILE A 44 -4.55 1.62 -1.84
CA ILE A 44 -4.38 0.89 -0.57
C ILE A 44 -5.06 1.59 0.61
N SER A 45 -4.99 2.92 0.65
CA SER A 45 -5.62 3.74 1.69
C SER A 45 -6.19 5.00 1.03
N PRO A 46 -7.51 5.21 1.04
CA PRO A 46 -8.11 6.41 0.47
C PRO A 46 -7.97 7.57 1.46
N VAL A 47 -6.75 8.07 1.63
CA VAL A 47 -6.44 9.19 2.53
C VAL A 47 -7.21 10.47 2.18
N GLU A 48 -7.64 10.61 0.93
CA GLU A 48 -8.41 11.76 0.46
C GLU A 48 -9.89 11.74 0.89
N THR A 49 -10.42 10.58 1.30
CA THR A 49 -11.84 10.44 1.66
C THR A 49 -12.11 10.56 3.16
N PHE A 50 -11.07 10.49 3.99
CA PHE A 50 -11.21 10.59 5.45
C PHE A 50 -10.96 12.02 5.91
N HIS A 51 -11.96 12.64 6.51
CA HIS A 51 -11.92 14.01 7.01
C HIS A 51 -12.13 14.08 8.54
N SER A 52 -12.61 13.00 9.16
CA SER A 52 -12.88 12.92 10.60
C SER A 52 -12.59 11.52 11.16
N PHE A 53 -12.29 11.46 12.46
CA PHE A 53 -12.14 10.20 13.21
C PHE A 53 -13.45 9.41 13.35
N THR A 54 -14.58 10.02 12.99
CA THR A 54 -15.91 9.38 12.95
C THR A 54 -16.22 8.70 11.62
N ASP A 55 -15.39 8.91 10.60
CA ASP A 55 -15.63 8.35 9.27
C ASP A 55 -15.49 6.82 9.28
N THR A 56 -16.28 6.15 8.43
CA THR A 56 -16.27 4.69 8.38
C THR A 56 -14.92 4.21 7.82
N PRO A 57 -14.21 3.30 8.51
CA PRO A 57 -12.92 2.80 8.05
C PRO A 57 -13.08 2.01 6.73
N PRO A 58 -12.02 1.93 5.90
CA PRO A 58 -12.09 1.26 4.59
C PRO A 58 -12.26 -0.26 4.70
N VAL A 59 -11.91 -0.84 5.84
CA VAL A 59 -12.12 -2.25 6.14
C VAL A 59 -13.00 -2.34 7.39
N VAL A 60 -14.17 -2.94 7.24
CA VAL A 60 -15.11 -3.19 8.34
C VAL A 60 -15.01 -4.64 8.81
N PRO A 61 -15.30 -4.92 10.09
CA PRO A 61 -15.32 -6.29 10.58
C PRO A 61 -16.44 -7.09 9.91
N ASN A 62 -16.21 -8.38 9.77
CA ASN A 62 -17.19 -9.37 9.34
C ASN A 62 -18.26 -9.58 10.43
N ALA A 63 -19.33 -10.33 10.10
CA ALA A 63 -20.42 -10.63 11.04
C ALA A 63 -19.93 -11.27 12.35
N ASP A 64 -18.82 -12.02 12.29
CA ASP A 64 -18.20 -12.68 13.44
C ASP A 64 -17.19 -11.77 14.20
N MET A 65 -17.20 -10.46 13.97
CA MET A 65 -16.26 -9.47 14.52
C MET A 65 -14.78 -9.71 14.15
N THR A 66 -14.51 -10.46 13.09
CA THR A 66 -13.16 -10.72 12.57
C THR A 66 -12.84 -9.85 11.36
N TYR A 67 -11.56 -9.65 11.07
CA TYR A 67 -11.12 -8.96 9.84
C TYR A 67 -10.63 -9.97 8.81
N THR A 68 -10.85 -9.67 7.53
CA THR A 68 -10.37 -10.50 6.42
C THR A 68 -8.85 -10.47 6.39
N ILE A 69 -8.24 -11.65 6.53
CA ILE A 69 -6.80 -11.82 6.49
C ILE A 69 -6.38 -12.00 5.01
N PRO A 70 -5.42 -11.20 4.51
CA PRO A 70 -4.92 -11.38 3.15
C PRO A 70 -4.20 -12.73 3.04
N MET A 71 -4.54 -13.50 2.02
CA MET A 71 -4.01 -14.85 1.81
C MET A 71 -3.39 -14.94 0.41
N PRO A 72 -2.15 -15.45 0.30
CA PRO A 72 -1.47 -15.57 -1.00
C PRO A 72 -2.30 -16.43 -1.95
N GLY A 73 -2.46 -15.97 -3.18
CA GLY A 73 -3.25 -16.60 -4.24
C GLY A 73 -4.74 -16.22 -4.25
N VAL A 74 -5.26 -15.61 -3.19
CA VAL A 74 -6.68 -15.22 -3.08
C VAL A 74 -6.84 -13.70 -3.14
N THR A 75 -5.93 -12.95 -2.51
CA THR A 75 -6.01 -11.48 -2.47
C THR A 75 -5.52 -10.88 -3.79
N LYS A 76 -6.41 -10.15 -4.47
CA LYS A 76 -6.05 -9.35 -5.65
C LYS A 76 -5.33 -8.07 -5.21
N VAL A 77 -4.17 -7.83 -5.80
CA VAL A 77 -3.28 -6.69 -5.46
C VAL A 77 -2.88 -5.85 -6.68
N LEU A 78 -3.25 -6.28 -7.89
CA LEU A 78 -3.10 -5.57 -9.17
C LEU A 78 -4.48 -5.35 -9.79
#